data_AF-A0A5N6E680-F1
#
_entry.id   AF-A0A5N6E680-F1
#
_cell.length_a   1.000
_cell.length_b   1.000
_cell.length_c   1.000
_cell.angle_alpha   90.00
_cell.angle_beta   90.00
_cell.angle_gamma   90.00
#
_symmetry.space_group_name_H-M   'P 1'
#
loop_
_entity.id
_entity.type
_entity.pdbx_description
1 polymer ?
#
loop_
_entity_poly.entity_id
_entity_poly.type
_entity_poly.pdbx_seq_one_letter_code
_entity_poly.pdbx_strand_id
1 'polypeptide(L)'
;MSAAKNMASEKALSSATLECPTIDYRQPDSSPYEDLFVTLQIGRKEYSIPRCYLRAYPQFQIGSVNNPYPRLLDIDEDIGHTFVHFLYTGRYETLTSAPSKGTYDILKEFQRSIQVYSAALSYEIHGLETLAKKYIEILGRSVPIYSILHTSRTVFSKIPGDKIWI
;
A
#
# COMPACT_ATOMS: atom_id res chain seq x y z
N MET A 1 8.80 49.48 -71.81
CA MET A 1 7.93 49.85 -70.66
C MET A 1 7.50 48.54 -70.01
N SER A 2 8.29 47.95 -69.12
CA SER A 2 8.43 48.27 -67.69
C SER A 2 7.10 48.26 -66.94
N ALA A 3 6.89 47.22 -66.14
CA ALA A 3 6.60 47.34 -64.70
C ALA A 3 6.59 45.94 -64.06
N ALA A 4 7.68 45.61 -63.37
CA ALA A 4 7.68 44.57 -62.36
C ALA A 4 7.11 45.16 -61.05
N LYS A 5 6.27 44.41 -60.33
CA LYS A 5 6.19 44.53 -58.87
C LYS A 5 5.67 43.24 -58.24
N ASN A 6 6.61 42.46 -57.70
CA ASN A 6 6.37 41.43 -56.71
C ASN A 6 5.98 42.08 -55.37
N MET A 7 5.12 41.41 -54.59
CA MET A 7 5.27 41.15 -53.13
C MET A 7 3.91 40.86 -52.46
N ALA A 8 3.77 39.65 -51.93
CA ALA A 8 3.11 39.27 -50.68
C ALA A 8 3.09 37.72 -50.65
N SER A 9 4.17 37.04 -50.27
CA SER A 9 4.54 36.71 -48.88
C SER A 9 3.35 36.19 -48.06
N GLU A 10 2.86 34.99 -48.40
CA GLU A 10 2.08 34.16 -47.48
C GLU A 10 2.98 33.75 -46.30
N LYS A 11 2.96 34.59 -45.27
CA LYS A 11 3.50 34.26 -43.96
C LYS A 11 2.55 33.24 -43.36
N ALA A 12 2.89 31.96 -43.50
CA ALA A 12 2.22 30.86 -42.82
C ALA A 12 2.10 31.20 -41.33
N LEU A 13 0.87 31.50 -40.92
CA LEU A 13 0.48 31.64 -39.53
C LEU A 13 0.62 30.25 -38.92
N SER A 14 1.77 30.00 -38.28
CA SER A 14 1.99 28.85 -37.41
C SER A 14 0.89 28.87 -36.35
N SER A 15 -0.17 28.11 -36.58
CA SER A 15 -1.18 27.79 -35.58
C SER A 15 -0.51 26.92 -34.53
N ALA A 16 0.12 27.55 -33.55
CA ALA A 16 0.40 26.89 -32.28
C ALA A 16 -0.95 26.51 -31.68
N THR A 17 -1.35 25.25 -31.87
CA THR A 17 -2.46 24.65 -31.14
C THR A 17 -2.12 24.78 -29.65
N LEU A 18 -2.77 25.71 -28.97
CA LEU A 18 -2.72 25.80 -27.52
C LEU A 18 -3.42 24.54 -27.00
N GLU A 19 -2.63 23.53 -26.63
CA GLU A 19 -3.17 22.38 -25.91
C GLU A 19 -3.71 22.88 -24.57
N CYS A 20 -5.02 22.76 -24.38
CA CYS A 20 -5.62 23.05 -23.08
C CYS A 20 -5.02 22.11 -22.04
N PRO A 21 -4.64 22.62 -20.85
CA PRO A 21 -4.09 21.78 -19.80
C PRO A 21 -5.10 20.69 -19.42
N THR A 22 -4.66 19.44 -19.46
CA THR A 22 -5.46 18.28 -19.05
C THR A 22 -5.33 18.09 -17.55
N ILE A 23 -6.44 17.87 -16.86
CA ILE A 23 -6.45 17.51 -15.44
C ILE A 23 -5.91 16.08 -15.31
N ASP A 24 -4.74 15.91 -14.70
CA ASP A 24 -4.03 14.64 -14.55
C ASP A 24 -4.23 13.98 -13.17
N TYR A 25 -5.01 14.62 -12.31
CA TYR A 25 -5.32 14.14 -10.96
C TYR A 25 -6.76 13.66 -10.83
N ARG A 26 -6.99 12.79 -9.84
CA ARG A 26 -8.32 12.26 -9.51
C ARG A 26 -9.19 13.35 -8.87
N GLN A 27 -10.43 13.49 -9.35
CA GLN A 27 -11.44 14.37 -8.77
C GLN A 27 -12.57 13.52 -8.16
N PRO A 28 -12.54 13.19 -6.85
CA PRO A 28 -13.59 12.42 -6.21
C PRO A 28 -14.84 13.29 -5.93
N ASP A 29 -16.03 12.68 -5.99
CA ASP A 29 -17.31 13.35 -5.70
C ASP A 29 -17.54 13.65 -4.21
N SER A 30 -16.75 13.05 -3.32
CA SER A 30 -16.82 13.26 -1.87
C SER A 30 -15.44 13.18 -1.22
N SER A 31 -15.29 13.88 -0.09
CA SER A 31 -14.07 13.85 0.70
C SER A 31 -14.08 12.64 1.65
N PRO A 32 -13.12 11.71 1.56
CA PRO A 32 -13.00 10.62 2.52
C PRO A 32 -12.69 11.14 3.94
N TYR A 33 -12.25 12.40 4.07
CA TYR A 33 -11.89 13.03 5.35
C TYR A 33 -13.07 13.66 6.07
N GLU A 34 -14.24 13.71 5.43
CA GLU A 34 -15.50 14.12 6.08
C GLU A 34 -16.21 12.93 6.77
N ASP A 35 -15.78 11.69 6.50
CA ASP A 35 -16.29 10.52 7.22
C ASP A 35 -15.71 10.44 8.65
N LEU A 36 -16.41 9.73 9.53
CA LEU A 36 -15.98 9.51 10.90
C LEU A 36 -14.66 8.73 10.92
N PHE A 37 -13.68 9.24 11.66
CA PHE A 37 -12.48 8.50 12.00
C PHE A 37 -12.81 7.47 13.07
N VAL A 38 -12.38 6.24 12.86
CA VAL A 38 -12.47 5.16 13.82
C VAL A 38 -11.07 4.71 14.21
N THR A 39 -10.95 4.20 15.42
CA THR A 39 -9.72 3.56 15.88
C THR A 39 -9.61 2.16 15.26
N LEU A 40 -8.41 1.74 14.91
CA LEU A 40 -8.04 0.38 14.57
C LEU A 40 -6.85 -0.02 15.43
N GLN A 41 -6.99 -1.08 16.23
CA GLN A 41 -5.89 -1.58 17.04
C GLN A 41 -5.16 -2.70 16.29
N ILE A 42 -3.84 -2.60 16.17
CA ILE A 42 -2.96 -3.62 15.59
C ILE A 42 -1.84 -3.93 16.59
N GLY A 43 -1.79 -5.17 17.07
CA GLY A 43 -0.95 -5.51 18.21
C GLY A 43 -1.28 -4.61 19.40
N ARG A 44 -0.32 -3.81 19.86
CA ARG A 44 -0.51 -2.85 20.97
C ARG A 44 -0.65 -1.40 20.51
N LYS A 45 -0.61 -1.14 19.20
CA LYS A 45 -0.70 0.21 18.64
C LYS A 45 -2.11 0.51 18.15
N GLU A 46 -2.51 1.76 18.30
CA GLU A 46 -3.78 2.29 17.81
C GLU A 46 -3.54 3.23 16.64
N TYR A 47 -4.39 3.13 15.63
CA TYR A 47 -4.35 3.93 14.42
C TYR A 47 -5.73 4.56 14.18
N SER A 48 -5.76 5.79 13.66
CA SER A 48 -6.99 6.46 13.26
C SER A 48 -7.14 6.38 11.74
N ILE A 49 -8.30 5.92 11.26
CA ILE A 49 -8.59 5.80 9.84
C ILE A 49 -10.04 6.21 9.54
N PRO A 50 -10.33 6.93 8.43
CA PRO A 50 -11.70 7.18 8.04
C PRO A 50 -12.46 5.87 7.80
N ARG A 51 -13.67 5.78 8.37
CA ARG A 51 -14.50 4.56 8.36
C ARG A 51 -14.79 4.05 6.96
N CYS A 52 -14.89 4.93 5.95
CA CYS A 52 -15.13 4.55 4.56
C CYS A 52 -14.11 3.52 4.02
N TYR A 53 -12.85 3.59 4.46
CA TYR A 53 -11.80 2.66 4.03
C TYR A 53 -11.96 1.25 4.60
N LEU A 54 -12.69 1.09 5.72
CA LEU A 54 -12.95 -0.22 6.31
C LEU A 54 -14.20 -0.91 5.72
N ARG A 55 -15.06 -0.18 5.00
CA ARG A 55 -16.34 -0.73 4.48
C ARG A 55 -16.15 -1.87 3.49
N ALA A 56 -15.03 -1.89 2.78
CA ALA A 56 -14.68 -2.96 1.83
C ALA A 56 -14.31 -4.28 2.53
N TYR A 57 -14.16 -4.28 3.86
CA TYR A 57 -13.60 -5.38 4.63
C TYR A 57 -14.56 -5.78 5.77
N PRO A 58 -15.49 -6.73 5.53
CA PRO A 58 -16.48 -7.18 6.51
C PRO A 58 -15.90 -7.64 7.85
N GLN A 59 -14.69 -8.20 7.85
CA GLN A 59 -13.91 -8.60 9.01
C GLN A 59 -13.55 -7.44 9.96
N PHE A 60 -13.64 -6.19 9.50
CA PHE A 60 -13.47 -4.99 10.33
C PHE A 60 -14.80 -4.38 10.78
N GLN A 61 -15.93 -5.05 10.56
CA GLN A 61 -17.22 -4.53 11.02
C GLN A 61 -17.28 -4.46 12.54
N ILE A 62 -17.54 -3.25 13.04
CA ILE A 62 -17.69 -2.92 14.45
C ILE A 62 -19.05 -3.46 14.91
N GLY A 63 -19.05 -4.62 15.58
CA GLY A 63 -20.27 -5.40 15.80
C GLY A 63 -20.85 -5.38 17.22
N SER A 64 -20.27 -4.68 18.20
CA SER A 64 -20.81 -4.75 19.57
C SER A 64 -20.54 -3.52 20.41
N VAL A 65 -21.49 -3.19 21.29
CA VAL A 65 -21.41 -2.16 22.35
C VAL A 65 -20.17 -2.31 23.23
N ASN A 66 -19.63 -3.54 23.33
CA ASN A 66 -18.46 -3.89 24.14
C ASN A 66 -17.13 -3.88 23.37
N ASN A 67 -17.15 -3.64 22.05
CA ASN A 67 -15.94 -3.55 21.23
C ASN A 67 -16.09 -2.37 20.24
N PRO A 68 -15.80 -1.14 20.68
CA PRO A 68 -16.08 0.07 19.90
C PRO A 68 -15.24 0.19 18.62
N TYR A 69 -14.19 -0.62 18.48
CA TYR A 69 -13.32 -0.62 17.30
C TYR A 69 -12.77 -2.02 16.97
N PRO A 70 -12.33 -2.26 15.73
CA PRO A 70 -11.72 -3.53 15.35
C PRO A 70 -10.34 -3.68 16.02
N ARG A 71 -10.04 -4.90 16.49
CA ARG A 71 -8.80 -5.23 17.20
C ARG A 71 -8.13 -6.44 16.54
N LEU A 72 -6.97 -6.19 15.92
CA LEU A 72 -6.14 -7.13 15.18
C LEU A 72 -4.95 -7.53 16.06
N LEU A 73 -5.24 -8.27 17.14
CA LEU A 73 -4.27 -8.56 18.22
C LEU A 73 -3.26 -9.65 17.85
N ASP A 74 -3.55 -10.44 16.81
CA ASP A 74 -2.69 -11.48 16.24
C ASP A 74 -1.64 -10.93 15.26
N ILE A 75 -1.80 -9.67 14.82
CA ILE A 75 -0.86 -8.98 13.94
C ILE A 75 0.24 -8.32 14.78
N ASP A 76 1.49 -8.50 14.32
CA ASP A 76 2.65 -7.82 14.91
C ASP A 76 2.56 -6.30 14.71
N GLU A 77 2.75 -5.52 15.78
CA GLU A 77 2.66 -4.06 15.74
C GLU A 77 3.71 -3.39 14.82
N ASP A 78 4.79 -4.11 14.47
CA ASP A 78 5.84 -3.65 13.56
C ASP A 78 5.33 -3.53 12.11
N ILE A 79 4.31 -4.31 11.73
CA ILE A 79 3.69 -4.27 10.41
C ILE A 79 2.37 -3.47 10.37
N GLY A 80 1.96 -2.90 11.51
CA GLY A 80 0.69 -2.18 11.60
C GLY A 80 0.62 -0.95 10.69
N HIS A 81 1.73 -0.21 10.53
CA HIS A 81 1.81 0.89 9.56
C HIS A 81 1.49 0.43 8.15
N THR A 82 2.10 -0.66 7.69
CA THR A 82 1.90 -1.19 6.34
C THR A 82 0.44 -1.54 6.10
N PHE A 83 -0.21 -2.15 7.09
CA PHE A 83 -1.63 -2.50 7.04
C PHE A 83 -2.51 -1.25 6.88
N VAL A 84 -2.34 -0.27 7.76
CA VAL A 84 -3.16 0.95 7.78
C VAL A 84 -2.90 1.82 6.55
N HIS A 85 -1.63 1.97 6.17
CA HIS A 85 -1.24 2.70 4.97
C HIS A 85 -1.89 2.08 3.73
N PHE A 86 -1.88 0.75 3.60
CA PHE A 86 -2.56 0.08 2.49
C PHE A 86 -4.07 0.32 2.50
N LEU A 87 -4.74 0.20 3.64
CA LEU A 87 -6.18 0.46 3.72
C LEU A 87 -6.53 1.89 3.29
N TYR A 88 -5.64 2.84 3.54
CA TYR A 88 -5.84 4.24 3.23
C TYR A 88 -5.45 4.63 1.79
N THR A 89 -4.33 4.10 1.26
CA THR A 89 -3.76 4.53 -0.04
C THR A 89 -3.81 3.46 -1.14
N GLY A 90 -4.03 2.19 -0.77
CA GLY A 90 -3.84 1.04 -1.65
C GLY A 90 -2.39 0.72 -1.97
N ARG A 91 -1.41 1.35 -1.31
CA ARG A 91 0.03 1.19 -1.56
C ARG A 91 0.70 0.40 -0.44
N TYR A 92 1.85 -0.16 -0.76
CA TYR A 92 2.72 -0.83 0.21
C TYR A 92 3.80 0.14 0.69
N GLU A 93 3.88 0.34 2.00
CA GLU A 93 4.87 1.21 2.63
C GLU A 93 5.22 0.63 4.01
N THR A 94 6.49 0.66 4.39
CA THR A 94 6.98 0.23 5.70
C THR A 94 7.64 1.41 6.43
N LEU A 95 7.64 1.38 7.76
CA LEU A 95 8.38 2.37 8.54
C LEU A 95 9.87 2.05 8.53
N THR A 96 10.69 3.04 8.17
CA THR A 96 12.14 2.94 8.29
C THR A 96 12.53 2.60 9.73
N SER A 97 13.33 1.55 9.91
CA SER A 97 13.98 1.29 11.19
C SER A 97 15.03 2.37 11.42
N ALA A 98 15.16 2.91 12.64
CA ALA A 98 16.20 3.88 12.96
C ALA A 98 17.54 3.47 12.35
N PRO A 99 18.33 4.41 11.78
CA PRO A 99 19.43 4.08 10.88
C PRO A 99 20.49 3.25 11.62
N SER A 100 20.39 1.93 11.49
CA SER A 100 21.48 1.03 11.82
C SER A 100 22.51 1.18 10.70
N LYS A 101 23.77 1.34 11.11
CA LYS A 101 24.89 1.68 10.24
C LYS A 101 24.97 0.75 9.02
N GLY A 102 24.66 1.29 7.84
CA GLY A 102 25.27 0.87 6.57
C GLY A 102 24.59 -0.25 5.78
N THR A 103 23.61 -0.96 6.33
CA THR A 103 22.84 -1.95 5.56
C THR A 103 21.36 -1.62 5.79
N TYR A 104 20.65 -1.19 4.75
CA TYR A 104 19.19 -1.35 4.74
C TYR A 104 18.93 -2.78 5.20
N ASP A 105 18.19 -2.97 6.28
CA ASP A 105 17.98 -4.28 6.87
C ASP A 105 17.02 -5.07 5.97
N ILE A 106 17.56 -5.53 4.82
CA ILE A 106 16.86 -6.29 3.79
C ILE A 106 16.23 -7.53 4.42
N LEU A 107 16.91 -8.14 5.40
CA LEU A 107 16.38 -9.26 6.15
C LEU A 107 15.13 -8.86 6.94
N LYS A 108 15.16 -7.73 7.65
CA LYS A 108 13.97 -7.22 8.35
C LYS A 108 12.84 -6.85 7.40
N GLU A 109 13.11 -6.19 6.29
CA GLU A 109 12.07 -5.86 5.30
C GLU A 109 11.49 -7.13 4.65
N PHE A 110 12.31 -8.16 4.45
CA PHE A 110 11.86 -9.46 4.00
C PHE A 110 10.96 -10.14 5.03
N GLN A 111 11.35 -10.12 6.32
CA GLN A 111 10.55 -10.63 7.43
C GLN A 111 9.20 -9.91 7.54
N ARG A 112 9.20 -8.58 7.50
CA ARG A 112 7.99 -7.75 7.47
C ARG A 112 7.10 -8.14 6.29
N SER A 113 7.67 -8.33 5.10
CA SER A 113 6.90 -8.71 3.92
C SER A 113 6.23 -10.08 4.08
N ILE A 114 6.91 -11.06 4.69
CA ILE A 114 6.31 -12.37 5.01
C ILE A 114 5.18 -12.22 6.04
N GLN A 115 5.39 -11.43 7.10
CA GLN A 115 4.37 -11.19 8.12
C GLN A 115 3.14 -10.49 7.52
N VAL A 116 3.33 -9.48 6.67
CA VAL A 116 2.25 -8.76 5.98
C VAL A 116 1.50 -9.71 5.06
N TYR A 117 2.20 -10.56 4.29
CA TYR A 117 1.57 -11.56 3.43
C TYR A 117 0.69 -12.52 4.25
N SER A 118 1.23 -13.06 5.36
CA SER A 118 0.48 -13.96 6.24
C SER A 118 -0.75 -13.28 6.83
N ALA A 119 -0.63 -12.03 7.31
CA ALA A 119 -1.75 -11.29 7.87
C ALA A 119 -2.78 -10.93 6.80
N ALA A 120 -2.35 -10.51 5.60
CA ALA A 120 -3.24 -10.21 4.49
C ALA A 120 -4.05 -11.42 4.04
N LEU A 121 -3.47 -12.63 4.09
CA LEU A 121 -4.21 -13.88 3.86
C LEU A 121 -5.23 -14.17 4.97
N SER A 122 -4.86 -14.00 6.24
CA SER A 122 -5.78 -14.22 7.37
C SER A 122 -6.97 -13.27 7.36
N TYR A 123 -6.74 -12.04 6.93
CA TYR A 123 -7.74 -10.98 6.85
C TYR A 123 -8.28 -10.76 5.44
N GLU A 124 -8.04 -11.66 4.48
CA GLU A 124 -8.62 -11.59 3.12
C GLU A 124 -8.42 -10.24 2.40
N ILE A 125 -7.25 -9.64 2.54
CA ILE A 125 -6.88 -8.35 1.93
C ILE A 125 -6.04 -8.59 0.66
N HIS A 126 -6.69 -9.04 -0.42
CA HIS A 126 -6.03 -9.51 -1.64
C HIS A 126 -5.03 -8.52 -2.29
N GLY A 127 -5.33 -7.22 -2.26
CA GLY A 127 -4.42 -6.22 -2.80
C GLY A 127 -3.12 -6.12 -1.98
N LEU A 128 -3.21 -6.23 -0.66
CA LEU A 128 -2.05 -6.23 0.23
C LEU A 128 -1.27 -7.54 0.14
N GLU A 129 -1.97 -8.67 0.02
CA GLU A 129 -1.39 -9.99 -0.26
C GLU A 129 -0.50 -9.94 -1.51
N THR A 130 -1.03 -9.41 -2.62
CA THR A 130 -0.33 -9.31 -3.90
C THR A 130 0.93 -8.46 -3.78
N LEU A 131 0.83 -7.29 -3.14
CA LEU A 131 1.97 -6.40 -2.93
C LEU A 131 3.03 -7.04 -2.02
N ALA A 132 2.61 -7.67 -0.91
CA ALA A 132 3.52 -8.33 0.01
C ALA A 132 4.28 -9.47 -0.68
N LYS A 133 3.58 -10.32 -1.45
CA LYS A 133 4.20 -11.39 -2.25
C LYS A 133 5.26 -10.85 -3.21
N LYS A 134 4.97 -9.76 -3.91
CA LYS A 134 5.95 -9.08 -4.78
C LYS A 134 7.22 -8.68 -4.00
N TYR A 135 7.10 -8.12 -2.80
CA TYR A 135 8.27 -7.73 -2.01
C TYR A 135 9.02 -8.92 -1.42
N ILE A 136 8.34 -10.01 -1.06
CA ILE A 136 9.00 -11.28 -0.68
C ILE A 136 9.89 -11.77 -1.83
N GLU A 137 9.38 -11.78 -3.07
CA GLU A 137 10.13 -12.22 -4.25
C GLU A 137 11.32 -11.31 -4.58
N ILE A 138 11.15 -10.00 -4.45
CA ILE A 138 12.23 -9.02 -4.71
C ILE A 138 13.32 -9.12 -3.66
N LEU A 139 12.95 -9.07 -2.37
CA LEU A 139 13.90 -9.04 -1.26
C LEU A 139 14.56 -10.40 -1.04
N GLY A 140 13.81 -11.50 -1.26
CA GLY A 140 14.30 -12.87 -1.09
C GLY A 140 15.48 -13.23 -1.98
N ARG A 141 15.67 -12.53 -3.12
CA ARG A 141 16.86 -12.68 -3.98
C ARG A 141 18.17 -12.27 -3.31
N SER A 142 18.08 -11.40 -2.30
CA SER A 142 19.22 -10.83 -1.58
C SER A 142 19.39 -11.41 -0.17
N VAL A 143 18.49 -12.30 0.25
CA VAL A 143 18.50 -12.90 1.60
C VAL A 143 19.12 -14.31 1.52
N PRO A 144 20.06 -14.66 2.43
CA PRO A 144 20.61 -16.02 2.48
C PRO A 144 19.51 -17.07 2.67
N ILE A 145 19.61 -18.20 1.99
CA ILE A 145 18.61 -19.28 2.05
C ILE A 145 18.33 -19.77 3.48
N TYR A 146 19.35 -19.79 4.34
CA TYR A 146 19.20 -20.12 5.76
C TYR A 146 18.24 -19.16 6.48
N SER A 147 18.35 -17.86 6.21
CA SER A 147 17.48 -16.83 6.79
C SER A 147 16.05 -16.94 6.28
N ILE A 148 15.86 -17.34 5.01
CA ILE A 148 14.54 -17.65 4.44
C ILE A 148 13.90 -18.80 5.20
N LEU A 149 14.59 -19.95 5.31
CA LEU A 149 14.08 -21.13 6.01
C LEU A 149 13.76 -20.84 7.48
N HIS A 150 14.64 -20.12 8.17
CA HIS A 150 14.42 -19.73 9.56
C HIS A 150 13.19 -18.84 9.72
N THR A 151 13.03 -17.83 8.85
CA THR A 151 11.90 -16.90 8.89
C THR A 151 10.58 -17.60 8.58
N SER A 152 10.56 -18.43 7.53
CA SER A 152 9.38 -19.22 7.16
C SER A 152 8.92 -20.09 8.33
N ARG A 153 9.84 -20.80 9.00
CA ARG A 153 9.49 -21.64 10.16
C ARG A 153 8.82 -20.85 11.28
N THR A 154 9.35 -19.68 11.61
CA THR A 154 8.82 -18.81 12.68
C THR A 154 7.44 -18.24 12.35
N VAL A 155 7.18 -17.89 11.09
CA VAL A 155 5.88 -17.35 10.67
C VAL A 155 4.85 -18.47 10.53
N PHE A 156 5.19 -19.55 9.82
CA PHE A 156 4.26 -20.65 9.60
C PHE A 156 3.92 -21.43 10.87
N SER A 157 4.79 -21.45 11.88
CA SER A 157 4.43 -22.02 13.19
C SER A 157 3.28 -21.30 13.91
N LYS A 158 2.90 -20.10 13.46
CA LYS A 158 1.82 -19.30 14.04
C LYS A 158 0.50 -19.46 13.29
N ILE A 159 0.49 -20.14 12.14
CA ILE A 159 -0.73 -20.37 11.35
C ILE A 159 -1.43 -21.63 11.88
N PRO A 160 -2.72 -21.57 12.26
CA PRO A 160 -3.48 -22.76 12.65
C PRO A 160 -3.49 -23.81 11.53
N GLY A 161 -3.28 -25.08 11.88
CA GLY A 161 -3.01 -26.19 10.95
C GLY A 161 -4.10 -26.54 9.94
N ASP A 162 -5.26 -25.87 9.96
CA ASP A 162 -6.42 -26.21 9.10
C ASP A 162 -6.38 -25.58 7.70
N LYS A 163 -5.38 -24.76 7.38
CA LYS A 163 -5.12 -24.35 5.98
C LYS A 163 -3.96 -25.19 5.45
N ILE A 164 -4.28 -26.43 5.08
CA ILE A 164 -3.37 -27.37 4.42
C ILE A 164 -3.02 -26.79 3.04
N TRP A 165 -1.77 -26.35 2.87
CA TRP A 165 -1.19 -26.06 1.56
C TRP A 165 -0.48 -27.32 1.05
N ILE A 166 -1.18 -28.11 0.23
CA ILE A 166 -0.56 -29.08 -0.70
C ILE A 166 -1.08 -28.74 -2.09
#